data_AF-A0A0X2NN08-F1
#
_entry.id   AF-A0A0X2NN08-F1
#
_cell.length_a   1.000
_cell.length_b   1.000
_cell.length_c   1.000
_cell.angle_alpha   90.00
_cell.angle_beta   90.00
_cell.angle_gamma   90.00
#
_symmetry.space_group_name_H-M   'P 1'
#
loop_
_entity.id
_entity.type
_entity.pdbx_description
1 polymer ?
#
loop_
_entity_poly.entity_id
_entity_poly.type
_entity_poly.pdbx_seq_one_letter_code
_entity_poly.pdbx_strand_id
1 'polypeptide(L)'
;MIIKIIKGLLDTGISLQNVRKALVQLDDLDTTELSGINLFSDGKTVYQCRSAEEVIDLLAGGQGVFGIAVPGLVADLTGYLTSIQAYPVATPAETAGDELAVRRAARNSA
;
A
#
# COMPACT_ATOMS: atom_id res chain seq x y z
N MET A 1 0.49 1.45 -3.12
CA MET A 1 1.31 1.01 -1.96
C MET A 1 1.88 2.16 -1.13
N ILE A 2 2.14 3.32 -1.74
CA ILE A 2 2.63 4.55 -1.10
C ILE A 2 1.97 4.88 0.25
N ILE A 3 0.65 4.82 0.39
CA ILE A 3 -0.06 5.18 1.64
C ILE A 3 0.44 4.40 2.88
N LYS A 4 0.79 3.12 2.73
CA LYS A 4 1.29 2.32 3.86
C LYS A 4 2.70 2.73 4.27
N ILE A 5 3.54 3.15 3.31
CA ILE A 5 4.86 3.73 3.54
C ILE A 5 4.73 5.10 4.24
N ILE A 6 3.80 5.96 3.77
CA ILE A 6 3.48 7.24 4.42
C ILE A 6 3.14 7.03 5.89
N LYS A 7 2.22 6.09 6.16
CA LYS A 7 1.81 5.76 7.52
C LYS A 7 2.98 5.25 8.35
N GLY A 8 3.81 4.35 7.82
CA GLY A 8 5.00 3.87 8.52
C GLY A 8 5.95 4.99 8.91
N LEU A 9 6.26 5.91 7.98
CA LEU A 9 7.12 7.07 8.26
C LEU A 9 6.49 7.99 9.31
N LEU A 10 5.19 8.28 9.22
CA LEU A 10 4.49 9.11 10.22
C LEU A 10 4.43 8.46 11.61
N ASP A 11 4.15 7.15 11.67
CA ASP A 11 4.08 6.39 12.93
C ASP A 11 5.44 6.35 13.64
N THR A 12 6.55 6.42 12.89
CA THR A 12 7.92 6.55 13.45
C THR A 12 8.29 7.96 13.91
N GLY A 13 7.37 8.94 13.79
CA GLY A 13 7.59 10.32 14.23
C GLY A 13 8.33 11.20 13.23
N ILE A 14 8.47 10.78 11.98
CA ILE A 14 9.06 11.60 10.91
C ILE A 14 8.06 12.68 10.50
N SER A 15 8.52 13.93 10.37
CA SER A 15 7.66 15.05 9.99
C SER A 15 7.01 14.83 8.62
N LEU A 16 5.73 15.21 8.45
CA LEU A 16 5.01 15.07 7.18
C LEU A 16 5.73 15.75 6.01
N GLN A 17 6.48 16.81 6.27
CA GLN A 17 7.29 17.51 5.27
C GLN A 17 8.42 16.62 4.73
N ASN A 18 9.09 15.86 5.61
CA ASN A 18 10.14 14.93 5.23
C ASN A 18 9.57 13.66 4.59
N VAL A 19 8.43 13.18 5.09
CA VAL A 19 7.67 12.09 4.44
C VAL A 19 7.35 12.46 3.00
N ARG A 20 6.82 13.66 2.74
CA ARG A 20 6.51 14.11 1.38
C ARG A 20 7.75 14.14 0.48
N LYS A 21 8.91 14.58 0.99
CA LYS A 21 10.16 14.58 0.22
C LYS A 21 10.60 13.17 -0.14
N ALA A 22 10.55 12.25 0.83
CA ALA A 22 10.89 10.85 0.61
C ALA A 22 9.97 10.21 -0.45
N LEU A 23 8.67 10.54 -0.43
CA LEU A 23 7.73 10.06 -1.43
C LEU A 23 8.04 10.55 -2.83
N VAL A 24 8.41 11.82 -3.02
CA VAL A 24 8.79 12.33 -4.34
C VAL A 24 9.97 11.53 -4.91
N GLN A 25 10.88 11.06 -4.06
CA GLN A 25 12.00 10.20 -4.47
C GLN A 25 11.60 8.74 -4.74
N LEU A 26 10.42 8.33 -4.28
CA LEU A 26 9.87 6.98 -4.44
C LEU A 26 8.79 6.90 -5.52
N ASP A 27 8.23 8.02 -5.94
CA ASP A 27 7.15 8.13 -6.93
C ASP A 27 7.60 7.71 -8.33
N ASP A 28 8.90 7.91 -8.63
CA ASP A 28 9.52 7.52 -9.90
C ASP A 28 9.82 6.01 -9.99
N LEU A 29 9.56 5.22 -8.93
CA LEU A 29 9.95 3.81 -8.84
C LEU A 29 8.75 2.87 -8.98
N ASP A 30 8.94 1.81 -9.75
CA ASP A 30 7.93 0.76 -9.90
C ASP A 30 7.79 -0.07 -8.61
N THR A 31 6.64 -0.75 -8.46
CA THR A 31 6.35 -1.58 -7.27
C THR A 31 7.39 -2.68 -7.04
N THR A 32 7.98 -3.19 -8.11
CA THR A 32 9.07 -4.19 -8.04
C THR A 32 10.36 -3.57 -7.51
N GLU A 33 10.69 -2.33 -7.90
CA GLU A 33 11.90 -1.65 -7.48
C GLU A 33 11.83 -1.23 -6.00
N LEU A 34 10.64 -0.87 -5.52
CA LEU A 34 10.36 -0.58 -4.11
C LEU A 34 10.67 -1.77 -3.18
N SER A 35 10.60 -3.00 -3.69
CA SER A 35 10.93 -4.20 -2.91
C SER A 35 12.43 -4.41 -2.69
N GLY A 36 13.30 -3.61 -3.32
CA GLY A 36 14.76 -3.68 -3.16
C GLY A 36 15.34 -2.55 -2.31
N ILE A 37 14.50 -1.73 -1.68
CA ILE A 37 14.91 -0.45 -1.09
C ILE A 37 14.55 -0.40 0.38
N ASN A 38 15.45 0.07 1.23
CA ASN A 38 15.17 0.43 2.61
C ASN A 38 15.23 1.95 2.77
N LEU A 39 14.36 2.49 3.62
CA LEU A 39 14.34 3.92 3.93
C LEU A 39 14.89 4.14 5.32
N PHE A 40 15.76 5.13 5.48
CA PHE A 40 16.32 5.50 6.78
C PHE A 40 16.13 6.98 7.05
N SER A 41 15.88 7.38 8.29
CA SER A 41 15.78 8.80 8.66
C SER A 41 16.49 9.13 9.96
N ASP A 42 17.23 10.23 9.97
CA ASP A 42 17.81 10.88 11.15
C ASP A 42 16.87 11.94 11.77
N GLY A 43 15.61 12.01 11.29
CA GLY A 43 14.62 13.02 11.66
C GLY A 43 14.66 14.30 10.81
N LYS A 44 15.77 14.58 10.12
CA LYS A 44 15.94 15.75 9.24
C LYS A 44 15.88 15.38 7.76
N THR A 45 16.51 14.28 7.40
CA THR A 45 16.68 13.78 6.04
C THR A 45 16.18 12.34 5.98
N VAL A 46 15.71 11.94 4.81
CA VAL A 46 15.39 10.54 4.51
C VAL A 46 16.37 10.05 3.46
N TYR A 47 16.95 8.89 3.71
CA TYR A 47 17.94 8.23 2.88
C TYR A 47 17.33 6.98 2.28
N GLN A 48 17.68 6.72 1.03
CA GLN A 48 17.35 5.49 0.33
C GLN A 48 18.59 4.61 0.32
N CYS A 49 18.49 3.40 0.88
CA CYS A 49 19.59 2.44 0.88
C CYS A 49 19.17 1.16 0.13
N ARG A 50 20.03 0.68 -0.77
CA ARG A 50 19.80 -0.56 -1.54
C ARG A 50 20.72 -1.71 -1.11
N SER A 51 21.78 -1.39 -0.37
CA SER A 51 22.79 -2.33 0.08
C SER A 51 23.04 -2.20 1.59
N ALA A 52 23.65 -3.22 2.20
CA ALA A 52 24.02 -3.18 3.61
C ALA A 52 25.16 -2.20 3.86
N GLU A 53 26.06 -2.04 2.90
CA GLU A 53 27.19 -1.12 2.92
C GLU A 53 26.70 0.34 3.03
N GLU A 54 25.70 0.73 2.24
CA GLU A 54 25.09 2.06 2.34
C GLU A 54 24.48 2.34 3.72
N VAL A 55 23.93 1.30 4.37
CA VAL A 55 23.40 1.41 5.74
C VAL A 55 24.54 1.56 6.75
N ILE A 56 25.63 0.82 6.58
CA ILE A 56 26.82 0.90 7.43
C ILE A 56 27.45 2.29 7.31
N ASP A 57 27.60 2.82 6.10
CA ASP A 57 28.12 4.16 5.86
C ASP A 57 27.25 5.23 6.51
N LEU A 58 25.92 5.05 6.45
CA LEU A 58 24.98 5.93 7.13
C LEU A 58 25.16 5.86 8.66
N LEU A 59 25.40 4.70 9.24
CA LEU A 59 25.59 4.53 10.69
C LEU A 59 27.00 4.90 11.17
N ALA A 60 28.02 4.80 10.31
CA ALA A 60 29.42 5.01 10.65
C ALA A 60 29.71 6.44 11.14
N GLY A 61 28.87 7.42 10.76
CA GLY A 61 28.94 8.79 11.26
C GLY A 61 28.51 8.97 12.73
N GLY A 62 28.09 7.91 13.43
CA GLY A 62 27.61 7.98 14.82
C GLY A 62 26.21 8.55 14.96
N GLN A 63 25.48 8.70 13.85
CA GLN A 63 24.11 9.20 13.83
C GLN A 63 23.11 8.07 14.11
N GLY A 64 22.12 8.35 14.96
CA GLY A 64 20.98 7.47 15.16
C GLY A 64 19.98 7.62 14.02
N VAL A 65 19.58 6.51 13.39
CA VAL A 65 18.61 6.51 12.30
C VAL A 65 17.48 5.52 12.56
N PHE A 66 16.27 5.89 12.12
CA PHE A 66 15.12 5.02 12.07
C PHE A 66 15.03 4.38 10.69
N GLY A 67 15.06 3.04 10.64
CA GLY A 67 14.92 2.28 9.40
C GLY A 67 13.48 1.79 9.19
N ILE A 68 13.02 1.87 7.95
CA ILE A 68 11.80 1.23 7.46
C ILE A 68 12.17 0.24 6.36
N ALA A 69 11.92 -1.04 6.65
CA ALA A 69 12.05 -2.11 5.67
C ALA A 69 10.86 -2.10 4.71
N VAL A 70 10.99 -1.36 3.61
CA VAL A 70 9.98 -1.32 2.54
C VAL A 70 9.69 -2.71 1.95
N PRO A 71 10.68 -3.63 1.76
CA PRO A 71 10.42 -4.93 1.17
C PRO A 71 9.44 -5.76 2.02
N GLY A 72 9.65 -5.75 3.35
CA GLY A 72 8.75 -6.40 4.30
C GLY A 72 7.36 -5.79 4.27
N LEU A 73 7.27 -4.46 4.20
CA LEU A 73 5.98 -3.77 4.14
C LEU A 73 5.17 -4.09 2.88
N VAL A 74 5.86 -4.22 1.73
CA VAL A 74 5.27 -4.64 0.46
C VAL A 74 4.79 -6.09 0.52
N ALA A 75 5.61 -6.99 1.09
CA ALA A 75 5.22 -8.38 1.29
C ALA A 75 3.99 -8.50 2.21
N ASP A 76 3.98 -7.79 3.33
CA ASP A 76 2.86 -7.76 4.28
C ASP A 76 1.58 -7.22 3.66
N LEU A 77 1.69 -6.14 2.86
CA LEU A 77 0.54 -5.57 2.17
C LEU A 77 0.00 -6.52 1.10
N THR A 78 0.88 -7.18 0.35
CA THR A 78 0.49 -8.18 -0.64
C THR A 78 -0.23 -9.33 0.04
N GLY A 79 0.33 -9.88 1.12
CA GLY A 79 -0.32 -10.94 1.90
C GLY A 79 -1.68 -10.53 2.47
N TYR A 80 -1.79 -9.30 3.00
CA TYR A 80 -3.07 -8.77 3.47
C TYR A 80 -4.11 -8.67 2.34
N LEU A 81 -3.74 -8.12 1.18
CA LEU A 81 -4.65 -8.03 0.03
C LEU A 81 -5.09 -9.40 -0.47
N THR A 82 -4.17 -10.37 -0.52
CA THR A 82 -4.51 -11.76 -0.90
C THR A 82 -5.42 -12.44 0.13
N SER A 83 -5.35 -12.05 1.41
CA SER A 83 -6.20 -12.61 2.46
C SER A 83 -7.65 -12.14 2.40
N ILE A 84 -7.94 -11.04 1.70
CA ILE A 84 -9.30 -10.53 1.54
C ILE A 84 -10.05 -11.47 0.59
N GLN A 85 -11.04 -12.19 1.12
CA GLN A 85 -11.91 -13.02 0.29
C GLN A 85 -12.70 -12.14 -0.67
N ALA A 86 -12.55 -12.40 -1.97
CA ALA A 86 -13.37 -11.77 -2.98
C ALA A 86 -14.81 -12.29 -2.83
N TYR A 87 -15.74 -11.40 -2.50
CA TYR A 87 -17.15 -11.72 -2.62
C TYR A 87 -17.54 -11.60 -4.09
N PRO A 88 -18.16 -12.64 -4.68
CA PRO A 88 -18.75 -12.48 -6.00
C PRO A 88 -19.80 -11.36 -5.91
N VAL A 89 -19.63 -10.33 -6.74
CA VAL A 89 -20.75 -9.42 -7.03
C VAL A 89 -21.81 -10.31 -7.65
N ALA A 90 -22.95 -10.46 -6.98
CA ALA A 90 -24.07 -11.21 -7.51
C ALA A 90 -24.37 -10.68 -8.92
N THR A 91 -24.10 -11.50 -9.94
CA THR A 91 -24.54 -11.19 -11.28
C THR A 91 -26.06 -11.04 -11.25
N PRO A 92 -26.67 -10.06 -11.93
CA PRO A 92 -28.13 -9.82 -11.89
C PRO A 92 -29.01 -11.03 -12.29
N ALA A 93 -28.41 -12.13 -12.73
CA ALA A 93 -29.09 -13.36 -13.10
C ALA A 93 -29.57 -14.21 -11.91
N GLU A 94 -29.10 -13.98 -10.69
CA GLU A 94 -29.53 -14.76 -9.50
C GLU A 94 -30.57 -14.06 -8.61
N THR A 95 -30.96 -12.82 -8.94
CA THR A 95 -32.26 -12.32 -8.48
C THR A 95 -33.33 -13.04 -9.28
N ALA A 96 -33.97 -14.02 -8.64
CA ALA A 96 -35.20 -14.67 -9.08
C ALA A 96 -36.01 -13.72 -9.97
N GLY A 97 -36.19 -14.11 -11.24
CA GLY A 97 -36.78 -13.26 -12.27
C GLY A 97 -38.01 -12.51 -11.76
N ASP A 98 -38.12 -11.23 -12.12
CA ASP A 98 -39.11 -10.27 -11.63
C ASP A 98 -40.53 -10.86 -11.62
N GLU A 99 -40.88 -11.47 -10.48
CA GLU A 99 -42.16 -12.15 -10.26
C GLU A 99 -43.32 -11.16 -10.43
N LEU A 100 -43.06 -9.88 -10.16
CA LEU A 100 -44.01 -8.80 -10.35
C LEU A 100 -44.25 -8.50 -11.83
N ALA A 101 -43.22 -8.51 -12.67
CA ALA A 101 -43.36 -8.39 -14.12
C ALA A 101 -44.18 -9.55 -14.71
N VAL A 102 -43.95 -10.79 -14.26
CA VAL A 102 -44.74 -11.97 -14.68
C VAL A 102 -46.21 -11.80 -14.29
N ARG A 103 -46.49 -11.37 -13.04
CA ARG A 103 -47.86 -11.11 -12.57
C ARG A 103 -48.54 -9.95 -13.30
N ARG A 104 -47.80 -8.93 -13.77
CA ARG A 104 -48.37 -7.84 -14.59
C ARG A 104 -48.73 -8.34 -15.99
N ALA A 105 -47.88 -9.12 -16.63
CA ALA A 105 -48.15 -9.69 -17.95
C ALA A 105 -49.39 -10.60 -17.95
N ALA A 106 -49.57 -11.41 -16.91
CA ALA A 106 -50.75 -12.26 -16.74
C ALA A 106 -52.06 -11.48 -16.55
N ARG A 107 -52.01 -10.23 -16.06
CA ARG A 107 -53.20 -9.39 -15.86
C ARG A 107 -53.60 -8.60 -17.11
N ASN A 108 -52.64 -8.31 -18.00
CA ASN A 108 -52.88 -7.61 -19.25
C ASN A 108 -53.30 -8.54 -20.40
N SER A 109 -53.30 -9.86 -20.19
CA SER A 109 -53.67 -10.88 -21.18
C SER A 109 -55.02 -11.54 -20.90
N ALA A 110 -55.76 -11.03 -19.91
CA ALA A 110 -57.15 -11.36 -19.59
C ALA A 110 -58.03 -10.13 -19.86
#